data_AF-A0A7W0NUF8-F1
#
_entry.id   AF-A0A7W0NUF8-F1
#
_cell.length_a   1.000
_cell.length_b   1.000
_cell.length_c   1.000
_cell.angle_alpha   90.00
_cell.angle_beta   90.00
_cell.angle_gamma   90.00
#
_symmetry.space_group_name_H-M   'P 1'
#
loop_
_entity.id
_entity.type
_entity.pdbx_description
1 polymer ?
#
loop_
_entity_poly.entity_id
_entity_poly.type
_entity_poly.pdbx_seq_one_letter_code
_entity_poly.pdbx_strand_id
1 'polypeptide(L)'
;TQLAPTAAPASVSGRVLDSFGNGIGGVRLSISDAQTGDTWTTISSSFGYYTIEGPEAGNFYVMTISSKRYSFAENTRTFTLNEDVVGFDWVANP
;
A
#
# COMPACT_ATOMS: atom_id res chain seq x y z
N THR A 1 10.49 14.40 29.46
CA THR A 1 9.98 13.08 29.05
C THR A 1 9.64 13.16 27.57
N GLN A 2 10.46 12.53 26.72
CA GLN A 2 10.17 12.46 25.29
C GLN A 2 9.00 11.47 25.13
N LEU A 3 7.83 11.99 24.77
CA LEU A 3 6.71 11.16 24.33
C LEU A 3 7.16 10.50 23.03
N ALA A 4 7.63 9.25 23.09
CA ALA A 4 7.63 8.42 21.91
C ALA A 4 6.17 8.34 21.45
N PRO A 5 5.83 8.57 20.17
CA PRO A 5 4.48 8.29 19.71
C PRO A 5 4.18 6.84 20.08
N THR A 6 3.13 6.60 20.85
CA THR A 6 2.62 5.25 21.06
C THR A 6 2.27 4.73 19.67
N ALA A 7 2.95 3.66 19.22
CA ALA A 7 2.62 2.98 17.99
C ALA A 7 1.11 2.74 17.96
N ALA A 8 0.44 3.43 17.04
CA ALA A 8 -1.00 3.36 16.85
C ALA A 8 -1.26 2.74 15.47
N PRO A 9 -2.29 1.91 15.33
CA PRO A 9 -2.68 1.42 14.01
C PRO A 9 -2.97 2.61 13.08
N ALA A 10 -2.40 2.56 11.88
CA ALA A 10 -2.64 3.48 10.79
C ALA A 10 -3.11 2.71 9.55
N SER A 11 -3.48 3.46 8.53
CA SER A 11 -3.97 2.94 7.26
C SER A 11 -3.15 3.44 6.07
N VAL A 12 -3.11 2.63 5.01
CA VAL A 12 -2.51 3.00 3.73
C VAL A 12 -3.55 2.76 2.65
N SER A 13 -3.91 3.82 1.94
CA SER A 13 -4.96 3.81 0.93
C SER A 13 -4.55 4.53 -0.34
N GLY A 14 -5.18 4.14 -1.45
CA GLY A 14 -4.89 4.69 -2.76
C GLY A 14 -5.69 4.02 -3.86
N ARG A 15 -5.24 4.21 -5.10
CA ARG A 15 -5.83 3.65 -6.30
C ARG A 15 -4.79 2.90 -7.13
N VAL A 16 -5.24 1.83 -7.76
CA VAL A 16 -4.52 1.16 -8.85
C VAL A 16 -5.14 1.59 -10.17
N LEU A 17 -4.34 2.16 -11.06
CA LEU A 17 -4.77 2.77 -12.31
C LEU A 17 -4.01 2.17 -13.52
N ASP A 18 -4.62 2.23 -14.69
CA ASP A 18 -3.91 2.07 -15.96
C ASP A 18 -3.28 3.40 -16.42
N SER A 19 -2.54 3.37 -17.53
CA SER A 19 -1.91 4.54 -18.13
C SER A 19 -2.90 5.60 -18.65
N PHE A 20 -4.17 5.26 -18.77
CA PHE A 20 -5.27 6.14 -19.19
C PHE A 20 -6.08 6.70 -18.00
N GLY A 21 -5.73 6.33 -16.76
CA GLY A 21 -6.40 6.76 -15.53
C GLY A 21 -7.64 5.93 -15.15
N ASN A 22 -7.90 4.81 -15.83
CA ASN A 22 -8.99 3.91 -15.45
C ASN A 22 -8.57 3.07 -14.23
N GLY A 23 -9.53 2.82 -13.34
CA GLY A 23 -9.31 1.96 -12.17
C GLY A 23 -9.11 0.50 -12.55
N ILE A 24 -8.13 -0.16 -11.93
CA ILE A 24 -7.86 -1.58 -12.12
C ILE A 24 -8.28 -2.35 -10.88
N GLY A 25 -9.30 -3.19 -11.02
CA GLY A 25 -9.73 -4.13 -9.98
C GLY A 25 -9.02 -5.47 -9.99
N GLY A 26 -9.03 -6.14 -8.84
CA GLY A 26 -8.47 -7.48 -8.69
C GLY A 26 -6.94 -7.52 -8.59
N VAL A 27 -6.31 -6.38 -8.29
CA VAL A 27 -4.86 -6.29 -8.09
C VAL A 27 -4.56 -6.55 -6.62
N ARG A 28 -3.60 -7.43 -6.34
CA ARG A 28 -3.19 -7.77 -4.98
C ARG A 28 -2.14 -6.79 -4.51
N LEU A 29 -2.39 -6.15 -3.37
CA LEU A 29 -1.45 -5.29 -2.68
C LEU A 29 -1.06 -5.92 -1.35
N SER A 30 0.23 -5.92 -1.04
CA SER A 30 0.76 -6.47 0.21
C SER A 30 1.73 -5.47 0.82
N ILE A 31 1.58 -5.19 2.11
CA ILE A 31 2.53 -4.40 2.89
C ILE A 31 3.12 -5.28 3.98
N SER A 32 4.44 -5.22 4.15
CA SER A 32 5.18 -6.01 5.12
C SER A 32 6.02 -5.10 6.00
N ASP A 33 5.94 -5.28 7.32
CA ASP A 33 6.78 -4.59 8.29
C ASP A 33 8.22 -5.11 8.16
N ALA A 34 9.17 -4.21 7.92
CA ALA A 34 10.56 -4.60 7.73
C ALA A 34 11.28 -5.03 9.01
N GLN A 35 10.71 -4.72 10.19
CA GLN A 35 11.25 -5.12 11.49
C GLN A 35 10.64 -6.44 11.98
N THR A 36 9.30 -6.56 11.93
CA THR A 36 8.60 -7.73 12.50
C THR A 36 8.32 -8.83 11.47
N GLY A 37 8.24 -8.48 10.18
CA GLY A 37 7.79 -9.38 9.12
C GLY A 37 6.27 -9.53 9.01
N ASP A 38 5.51 -8.85 9.86
CA ASP A 38 4.04 -8.85 9.79
C ASP A 38 3.58 -8.34 8.42
N THR A 39 2.51 -8.94 7.91
CA THR A 39 2.05 -8.66 6.54
C THR A 39 0.55 -8.47 6.49
N TRP A 40 0.13 -7.42 5.80
CA TRP A 40 -1.27 -7.12 5.51
C TRP A 40 -1.48 -7.14 4.00
N THR A 41 -2.60 -7.72 3.56
CA THR A 41 -2.92 -7.85 2.13
C THR A 41 -4.33 -7.36 1.87
N THR A 42 -4.52 -6.68 0.75
CA THR A 42 -5.83 -6.31 0.22
C THR A 42 -5.91 -6.53 -1.28
N ILE A 43 -7.11 -6.40 -1.84
CA ILE A 43 -7.37 -6.47 -3.28
C ILE A 43 -8.07 -5.18 -3.71
N SER A 44 -7.61 -4.57 -4.80
CA SER A 44 -8.25 -3.39 -5.35
C SER A 44 -9.67 -3.68 -5.85
N SER A 45 -10.59 -2.75 -5.58
CA SER A 45 -11.97 -2.78 -6.07
C SER A 45 -12.05 -2.56 -7.59
N SER A 46 -13.22 -2.77 -8.19
CA SER A 46 -13.44 -2.55 -9.63
C SER A 46 -13.08 -1.14 -10.13
N PHE A 47 -13.10 -0.13 -9.26
CA PHE A 47 -12.71 1.25 -9.56
C PHE A 47 -11.25 1.58 -9.18
N GLY A 48 -10.48 0.57 -8.79
CA GLY A 48 -9.06 0.67 -8.45
C GLY A 48 -8.78 1.00 -6.98
N TYR A 49 -9.77 1.37 -6.17
CA TYR A 49 -9.55 1.75 -4.76
C TYR A 49 -9.11 0.57 -3.91
N TYR A 50 -8.21 0.84 -2.97
CA TYR A 50 -7.82 -0.09 -1.92
C TYR A 50 -7.54 0.65 -0.61
N THR A 51 -7.70 -0.06 0.50
CA THR A 51 -7.25 0.35 1.83
C THR A 51 -6.64 -0.86 2.52
N ILE A 52 -5.51 -0.65 3.19
CA ILE A 52 -4.91 -1.58 4.14
C ILE A 52 -4.95 -0.92 5.51
N GLU A 53 -5.53 -1.61 6.49
CA GLU A 53 -5.67 -1.15 7.87
C GLU A 53 -4.88 -2.06 8.80
N GLY A 54 -4.34 -1.49 9.88
CA GLY A 54 -3.67 -2.26 10.93
C GLY A 54 -2.14 -2.14 11.00
N PRO A 55 -1.38 -1.75 9.95
CA PRO A 55 0.04 -1.43 10.11
C PRO A 55 0.27 -0.39 11.20
N GLU A 56 1.29 -0.59 12.03
CA GLU A 56 1.61 0.32 13.13
C GLU A 56 2.39 1.55 12.64
N ALA A 57 1.96 2.72 13.08
CA ALA A 57 2.73 3.94 12.86
C ALA A 57 4.07 3.92 13.61
N GLY A 58 5.08 4.56 13.03
CA GLY A 58 6.46 4.61 13.50
C GLY A 58 7.39 3.57 12.84
N ASN A 59 6.86 2.65 12.02
CA ASN A 59 7.64 1.56 11.43
C ASN A 59 7.97 1.79 9.95
N PHE A 60 8.96 1.02 9.46
CA PHE A 60 9.37 1.00 8.06
C PHE A 60 8.76 -0.19 7.34
N TYR A 61 8.12 0.08 6.21
CA TYR A 61 7.34 -0.90 5.46
C TYR A 61 7.86 -1.09 4.03
N VAL A 62 7.67 -2.31 3.55
CA VAL A 62 7.83 -2.68 2.14
C VAL A 62 6.45 -2.99 1.58
N MET A 63 6.00 -2.24 0.58
CA MET A 63 4.74 -2.49 -0.11
C MET A 63 4.99 -3.03 -1.51
N THR A 64 4.27 -4.07 -1.87
CA THR A 64 4.35 -4.74 -3.16
C THR A 64 2.98 -4.79 -3.82
N ILE A 65 2.99 -4.79 -5.15
CA ILE A 65 1.81 -4.91 -5.99
C ILE A 65 1.98 -6.05 -7.00
N SER A 66 0.93 -6.83 -7.20
CA SER A 66 0.95 -7.95 -8.15
C SER A 66 -0.38 -8.14 -8.85
N SER A 67 -0.30 -8.44 -10.16
CA SER A 67 -1.45 -8.73 -11.00
C SER A 67 -1.10 -9.82 -12.01
N LYS A 68 -2.09 -10.63 -12.39
CA LYS A 68 -1.94 -11.61 -13.48
C LYS A 68 -2.07 -10.98 -14.87
N ARG A 69 -2.64 -9.78 -14.95
CA ARG A 69 -3.02 -9.12 -16.22
C ARG A 69 -2.20 -7.86 -16.51
N TYR A 70 -1.68 -7.23 -15.48
CA TYR A 70 -0.99 -5.94 -15.57
C TYR A 70 0.43 -6.04 -15.04
N SER A 71 1.33 -5.28 -15.63
CA SER A 71 2.70 -5.10 -15.13
C SER A 71 2.87 -3.68 -14.61
N PHE A 72 3.79 -3.50 -13.67
CA PHE A 72 4.10 -2.21 -13.05
C PHE A 72 5.61 -1.99 -13.16
N ALA A 73 6.04 -0.79 -13.57
CA ALA A 73 7.47 -0.46 -13.68
C ALA A 73 8.20 -0.64 -12.34
N GLU A 74 7.58 -0.17 -11.27
CA GLU A 74 7.97 -0.43 -9.89
C GLU A 74 6.86 -1.21 -9.23
N ASN A 75 7.10 -2.49 -8.95
CA ASN A 75 6.13 -3.34 -8.26
C ASN A 75 6.36 -3.41 -6.73
N THR A 76 7.37 -2.69 -6.25
CA THR A 76 7.80 -2.66 -4.85
C THR A 76 8.20 -1.24 -4.49
N ARG A 77 7.71 -0.74 -3.35
CA ARG A 77 8.04 0.58 -2.80
C ARG A 77 8.26 0.44 -1.30
N THR A 78 9.08 1.31 -0.73
CA THR A 78 9.35 1.33 0.71
C THR A 78 9.07 2.70 1.28
N PHE A 79 8.62 2.75 2.53
CA PHE A 79 8.30 4.01 3.21
C PHE A 79 8.23 3.83 4.73
N THR A 80 8.38 4.92 5.46
CA THR A 80 8.05 4.97 6.89
C THR A 80 6.60 5.39 7.04
N LEU A 81 5.80 4.61 7.77
CA LEU A 81 4.42 4.93 8.08
C LEU A 81 4.38 5.74 9.38
N ASN A 82 4.08 7.03 9.32
CA ASN A 82 4.02 7.88 10.52
C ASN A 82 2.56 8.18 10.96
N GLU A 83 1.64 8.14 10.00
CA GLU A 83 0.22 8.44 10.15
C GLU A 83 -0.53 7.78 8.97
N ASP A 84 -1.85 8.00 8.87
CA ASP A 84 -2.63 7.54 7.74
C ASP A 84 -2.09 8.08 6.41
N VAL A 85 -1.85 7.19 5.46
CA VAL A 85 -1.42 7.53 4.10
C VAL A 85 -2.58 7.40 3.14
N VAL A 86 -2.86 8.47 2.42
CA VAL A 86 -3.85 8.53 1.34
C VAL A 86 -3.17 8.84 0.02
N GLY A 87 -3.69 8.31 -1.08
CA GLY A 87 -3.15 8.56 -2.43
C GLY A 87 -1.84 7.82 -2.70
N PHE A 88 -1.60 6.67 -2.06
CA PHE A 88 -0.47 5.80 -2.39
C PHE A 88 -0.76 5.06 -3.72
N ASP A 89 -0.76 5.79 -4.82
CA ASP A 89 -1.28 5.27 -6.09
C ASP A 89 -0.24 4.43 -6.86
N TRP A 90 -0.76 3.45 -7.59
CA TRP A 90 0.02 2.60 -8.49
C TRP A 90 -0.51 2.72 -9.92
N VAL A 91 0.40 2.84 -10.89
CA VAL A 91 0.05 2.96 -12.31
C VAL A 91 0.69 1.80 -13.06
N ALA A 92 -0.13 1.04 -13.77
CA ALA A 92 0.33 -0.04 -14.62
C ALA A 92 1.05 0.50 -15.87
N ASN A 93 1.95 -0.31 -16.42
CA ASN A 93 2.57 -0.02 -17.70
C ASN A 93 1.50 0.07 -18.81
N PRO A 94 1.74 0.88 -19.87
CA PRO A 94 0.84 0.98 -21.02
C PRO A 94 0.59 -0.35 -21.74
#